data_AF-A0A497GE49-F1
#
_entry.id   AF-A0A497GE49-F1
#
_cell.length_a   1.000
_cell.length_b   1.000
_cell.length_c   1.000
_cell.angle_alpha   90.00
_cell.angle_beta   90.00
_cell.angle_gamma   90.00
#
_symmetry.space_group_name_H-M   'P 1'
#
loop_
_entity.id
_entity.type
_entity.pdbx_description
1 polymer ?
#
loop_
_entity_poly.entity_id
_entity_poly.type
_entity_poly.pdbx_seq_one_letter_code
_entity_poly.pdbx_strand_id
1 'polypeptide(L)'
;MNRLNPWRLGRRLSTGPLEVERRAREGGYISSKSFDLKLSRTIAELEREYGVSYDPDQLIPDDPSLAKAVFEAGLALVEEIGVYVVELERTAAFNKEEIVETLRGVKRELTLGEGSDARVLSAREPGSRRRPFVFGGYAGTPTPEEFKYSALSYAQEPLVDALDHGSLSRVGGLKSRGGRLARPRLR
;
A
#
# COMPACT_ATOMS: atom_id res chain seq x y z
N MET A 1 16.49 20.88 -26.48
CA MET A 1 16.46 19.56 -25.81
C MET A 1 16.22 19.79 -24.33
N ASN A 2 14.96 19.72 -23.90
CA ASN A 2 14.54 20.12 -22.56
C ASN A 2 14.78 18.94 -21.60
N ARG A 3 15.73 19.08 -20.66
CA ARG A 3 15.90 18.09 -19.58
C ARG A 3 14.67 18.17 -18.67
N LEU A 4 13.87 17.12 -18.66
CA LEU A 4 12.79 16.95 -17.70
C LEU A 4 13.39 16.99 -16.29
N ASN A 5 13.05 18.02 -15.52
CA ASN A 5 13.41 18.13 -14.12
C ASN A 5 12.48 17.18 -13.33
N PRO A 6 12.99 16.10 -12.73
CA PRO A 6 12.16 15.10 -12.03
C PRO A 6 11.51 15.67 -10.75
N TRP A 7 11.89 16.88 -10.33
CA TRP A 7 11.39 17.58 -9.14
C TRP A 7 10.46 18.75 -9.48
N ARG A 8 9.78 18.75 -10.63
CA ARG A 8 8.59 19.61 -10.76
C ARG A 8 7.58 19.15 -9.71
N LEU A 9 7.61 19.80 -8.54
CA LEU A 9 6.58 19.79 -7.50
C LEU A 9 5.26 20.31 -8.10
N GLY A 10 4.64 19.50 -8.94
CA GLY A 10 3.30 19.69 -9.44
C GLY A 10 2.32 19.28 -8.35
N ARG A 11 1.65 20.27 -7.77
CA ARG A 11 0.68 20.20 -6.66
C ARG A 11 1.29 19.72 -5.34
N ARG A 12 1.21 20.58 -4.32
CA ARG A 12 1.32 20.18 -2.91
C ARG A 12 0.25 19.11 -2.70
N LEU A 13 0.63 17.84 -2.62
CA LEU A 13 -0.32 16.77 -2.33
C LEU A 13 -0.88 17.06 -0.94
N SER A 14 -2.16 17.41 -0.86
CA SER A 14 -2.90 17.65 0.39
C SER A 14 -3.04 16.39 1.26
N THR A 15 -2.47 15.27 0.80
CA THR A 15 -2.61 13.92 1.38
C THR A 15 -1.27 13.16 1.45
N GLY A 16 -0.13 13.81 1.18
CA GLY A 16 1.20 13.16 1.24
C GLY A 16 1.66 12.88 2.68
N PRO A 17 2.71 12.04 2.89
CA PRO A 17 3.14 11.63 4.23
C PRO A 17 3.44 12.78 5.20
N LEU A 18 4.09 13.85 4.74
CA LEU A 18 4.38 15.03 5.57
C LEU A 18 3.12 15.81 5.96
N GLU A 19 2.10 15.80 5.11
CA GLU A 19 0.81 16.45 5.39
C GLU A 19 -0.02 15.61 6.36
N VAL A 20 0.01 14.29 6.25
CA VAL A 20 -0.54 13.36 7.25
C VAL A 20 0.08 13.63 8.62
N GLU A 21 1.41 13.71 8.70
CA GLU A 21 2.10 13.99 9.96
C GLU A 21 1.71 15.37 10.53
N ARG A 22 1.69 16.42 9.69
CA ARG A 22 1.28 17.77 10.10
C ARG A 22 -0.13 17.78 10.69
N ARG A 23 -1.10 17.16 10.00
CA ARG A 23 -2.50 17.07 10.46
C ARG A 23 -2.61 16.26 11.75
N ALA A 24 -1.89 15.15 11.86
CA ALA A 24 -1.88 14.35 13.08
C ALA A 24 -1.35 15.14 14.30
N ARG A 25 -0.37 16.02 14.13
CA ARG A 25 0.12 16.91 15.21
C ARG A 25 -0.94 17.88 15.71
N GLU A 26 -1.88 18.27 14.84
CA GLU A 26 -3.03 19.13 15.17
C GLU A 26 -4.25 18.32 15.65
N GLY A 27 -4.30 17.02 15.31
CA GLY A 27 -5.39 16.11 15.64
C GLY A 27 -5.45 15.70 17.11
N GLY A 28 -6.59 15.17 17.53
CA GLY A 28 -6.81 14.73 18.91
C GLY A 28 -5.99 13.49 19.28
N TYR A 29 -5.57 13.42 20.55
CA TYR A 29 -4.94 12.22 21.10
C TYR A 29 -5.94 11.05 21.12
N ILE A 30 -5.47 9.87 20.72
CA ILE A 30 -6.18 8.61 20.87
C ILE A 30 -5.17 7.46 21.01
N SER A 31 -5.33 6.64 22.05
CA SER A 31 -4.50 5.45 22.20
C SER A 31 -4.80 4.44 21.10
N SER A 32 -3.82 3.61 20.73
CA SER A 32 -3.99 2.59 19.69
C SER A 32 -5.18 1.66 19.97
N LYS A 33 -5.32 1.20 21.22
CA LYS A 33 -6.47 0.36 21.62
C LYS A 33 -7.82 1.07 21.42
N SER A 34 -7.91 2.35 21.78
CA SER A 34 -9.15 3.11 21.60
C SER A 34 -9.44 3.38 20.12
N PHE A 35 -8.39 3.60 19.31
CA PHE A 35 -8.52 3.73 17.86
C PHE A 35 -9.05 2.44 17.23
N ASP A 36 -8.47 1.28 17.56
CA ASP A 36 -8.91 -0.02 17.04
C ASP A 36 -10.38 -0.32 17.39
N LEU A 37 -10.80 0.02 18.62
CA LEU A 37 -12.19 -0.11 19.04
C LEU A 37 -13.13 0.85 18.29
N LYS A 38 -12.71 2.10 18.07
CA LYS A 38 -13.48 3.07 17.26
C LYS A 38 -13.62 2.54 15.83
N LEU A 39 -12.51 2.14 15.21
CA LEU A 39 -12.45 1.61 13.85
C LEU A 39 -13.41 0.42 13.65
N SER A 40 -13.33 -0.58 14.53
CA SER A 40 -14.19 -1.76 14.45
C SER A 40 -15.69 -1.43 14.56
N ARG A 41 -16.07 -0.51 15.46
CA ARG A 41 -17.47 -0.08 15.60
C ARG A 41 -17.97 0.67 14.39
N THR A 42 -17.18 1.62 13.90
CA THR A 42 -17.52 2.42 12.71
C THR A 42 -17.64 1.55 11.46
N ILE A 43 -16.78 0.53 11.29
CA ILE A 43 -16.93 -0.45 10.19
C ILE A 43 -18.28 -1.16 10.30
N ALA A 44 -18.64 -1.70 11.46
CA ALA A 44 -19.92 -2.41 11.65
C ALA A 44 -21.16 -1.50 11.51
N GLU A 45 -21.03 -0.20 11.78
CA GLU A 45 -22.07 0.80 11.51
C GLU A 45 -22.23 1.04 10.01
N LEU A 46 -21.13 1.27 9.30
CA LEU A 46 -21.12 1.53 7.87
C LEU A 46 -21.53 0.30 7.04
N GLU A 47 -21.15 -0.91 7.45
CA GLU A 47 -21.60 -2.15 6.81
C GLU A 47 -23.14 -2.25 6.83
N ARG A 48 -23.76 -1.92 7.97
CA ARG A 48 -25.23 -1.90 8.11
C ARG A 48 -25.87 -0.77 7.31
N GLU A 49 -25.28 0.42 7.36
CA GLU A 49 -25.81 1.61 6.68
C GLU A 49 -25.79 1.47 5.15
N TYR A 50 -24.70 0.94 4.60
CA TYR A 50 -24.51 0.77 3.16
C TYR A 50 -24.96 -0.60 2.65
N GLY A 51 -25.44 -1.49 3.52
CA GLY A 51 -25.89 -2.84 3.14
C GLY A 51 -24.76 -3.73 2.63
N VAL A 52 -23.53 -3.51 3.11
CA VAL A 52 -22.37 -4.33 2.74
C VAL A 52 -22.41 -5.63 3.52
N SER A 53 -22.41 -6.74 2.79
CA SER A 53 -22.35 -8.08 3.38
C SER A 53 -21.54 -9.01 2.48
N TYR A 54 -20.89 -10.00 3.11
CA TYR A 54 -20.12 -11.02 2.42
C TYR A 54 -20.98 -12.27 2.20
N ASP A 55 -21.04 -12.75 0.96
CA ASP A 55 -21.66 -14.02 0.59
C ASP A 55 -20.56 -15.10 0.41
N PRO A 56 -20.52 -16.12 1.28
CA PRO A 56 -19.52 -17.19 1.17
C PRO A 56 -19.68 -18.08 -0.07
N ASP A 57 -20.87 -18.13 -0.66
CA ASP A 57 -21.14 -18.88 -1.89
C ASP A 57 -20.73 -18.09 -3.15
N GLN A 58 -20.48 -16.78 -3.00
CA GLN A 58 -20.04 -15.89 -4.07
C GLN A 58 -18.67 -15.25 -3.76
N LEU A 59 -17.60 -16.01 -3.98
CA LEU A 59 -16.22 -15.55 -3.71
C LEU A 59 -15.81 -14.30 -4.50
N ILE A 60 -16.31 -14.15 -5.74
CA ILE A 60 -16.07 -12.97 -6.58
C ILE A 60 -17.42 -12.29 -6.80
N PRO A 61 -17.70 -11.18 -6.10
CA PRO A 61 -18.91 -10.41 -6.35
C PRO A 61 -18.93 -9.90 -7.78
N ASP A 62 -20.03 -10.16 -8.48
CA ASP A 62 -20.31 -9.62 -9.80
C ASP A 62 -21.41 -8.54 -9.77
N ASP A 63 -22.01 -8.30 -8.60
CA ASP A 63 -22.95 -7.21 -8.36
C ASP A 63 -22.22 -5.84 -8.27
N PRO A 64 -22.42 -4.93 -9.25
CA PRO A 64 -21.83 -3.60 -9.22
C PRO A 64 -22.38 -2.74 -8.07
N SER A 65 -23.56 -3.06 -7.54
CA SER A 65 -24.19 -2.31 -6.45
C SER A 65 -23.41 -2.50 -5.14
N LEU A 66 -22.99 -3.73 -4.84
CA LEU A 66 -22.11 -4.03 -3.71
C LEU A 66 -20.75 -3.34 -3.84
N ALA A 67 -20.13 -3.37 -5.03
CA ALA A 67 -18.85 -2.69 -5.26
C ALA A 67 -18.94 -1.17 -5.00
N LYS A 68 -20.03 -0.54 -5.44
CA LYS A 68 -20.31 0.87 -5.16
C LYS A 68 -20.54 1.13 -3.67
N ALA A 69 -21.33 0.29 -3.01
CA ALA A 69 -21.61 0.40 -1.57
C ALA A 69 -20.32 0.31 -0.74
N VAL A 70 -19.44 -0.66 -1.03
CA VAL A 70 -18.14 -0.79 -0.38
C VAL A 70 -17.26 0.44 -0.60
N PHE A 71 -17.24 0.98 -1.83
CA PHE A 71 -16.47 2.19 -2.13
C PHE A 71 -16.97 3.40 -1.35
N GLU A 72 -18.29 3.63 -1.32
CA GLU A 72 -18.89 4.77 -0.60
C GLU A 72 -18.74 4.63 0.93
N ALA A 73 -18.93 3.43 1.47
CA ALA A 73 -18.66 3.11 2.88
C ALA A 73 -17.18 3.34 3.24
N GLY A 74 -16.24 2.95 2.36
CA GLY A 74 -14.81 3.20 2.56
C GLY A 74 -14.45 4.68 2.58
N LEU A 75 -15.08 5.50 1.73
CA LEU A 75 -14.89 6.96 1.76
C LEU A 75 -15.39 7.55 3.07
N ALA A 76 -16.59 7.15 3.51
CA ALA A 76 -17.16 7.59 4.80
C ALA A 76 -16.29 7.15 5.98
N LEU A 77 -15.72 5.94 5.94
CA LEU A 77 -14.83 5.43 6.97
C LEU A 77 -13.58 6.31 7.13
N VAL A 78 -12.91 6.65 6.03
CA VAL A 78 -11.69 7.48 6.07
C VAL A 78 -12.02 8.91 6.52
N GLU A 79 -13.17 9.45 6.13
CA GLU A 79 -13.63 10.76 6.60
C GLU A 79 -13.90 10.79 8.12
N GLU A 80 -14.54 9.75 8.66
CA GLU A 80 -14.91 9.65 10.08
C GLU A 80 -13.74 9.28 11.00
N ILE A 81 -12.83 8.42 10.53
CA ILE A 81 -11.73 7.86 11.33
C ILE A 81 -10.40 8.58 11.09
N GLY A 82 -10.16 9.03 9.86
CA GLY A 82 -8.87 9.56 9.44
C GLY A 82 -7.77 8.48 9.42
N VAL A 83 -6.52 8.95 9.44
CA VAL A 83 -5.32 8.10 9.47
C VAL A 83 -4.65 8.18 10.83
N TYR A 84 -4.49 7.04 11.50
CA TYR A 84 -3.77 6.97 12.77
C TYR A 84 -2.25 7.00 12.58
N VAL A 85 -1.58 7.89 13.31
CA VAL A 85 -0.12 7.98 13.35
C VAL A 85 0.35 7.42 14.69
N VAL A 86 0.88 6.19 14.66
CA VAL A 86 1.22 5.39 15.84
C VAL A 86 2.19 6.12 16.76
N GLU A 87 3.25 6.70 16.21
CA GLU A 87 4.28 7.41 16.99
C GLU A 87 3.74 8.66 17.70
N LEU A 88 2.67 9.26 17.17
CA LEU A 88 2.06 10.46 17.75
C LEU A 88 0.84 10.14 18.62
N GLU A 89 0.33 8.91 18.55
CA GLU A 89 -0.96 8.49 19.11
C GLU A 89 -2.09 9.49 18.77
N ARG A 90 -2.17 9.88 17.50
CA ARG A 90 -3.11 10.90 17.00
C ARG A 90 -3.64 10.52 15.62
N THR A 91 -4.75 11.14 15.23
CA THR A 91 -5.37 10.95 13.91
C THR A 91 -5.20 12.18 13.03
N ALA A 92 -4.91 11.95 11.75
CA ALA A 92 -4.98 12.95 10.71
C ALA A 92 -6.35 12.87 10.02
N ALA A 93 -7.15 13.93 10.15
CA ALA A 93 -8.48 14.01 9.53
C ALA A 93 -8.41 14.47 8.07
N PHE A 94 -9.33 13.97 7.27
CA PHE A 94 -9.52 14.32 5.86
C PHE A 94 -11.01 14.43 5.58
N ASN A 95 -11.42 15.35 4.69
CA ASN A 95 -12.81 15.37 4.21
C ASN A 95 -12.94 14.57 2.91
N LYS A 96 -14.17 14.20 2.58
CA LYS A 96 -14.49 13.41 1.39
C LYS A 96 -14.03 14.07 0.10
N GLU A 97 -14.19 15.38 -0.06
CA GLU A 97 -13.83 16.10 -1.28
C GLU A 97 -12.32 16.02 -1.57
N GLU A 98 -11.48 16.18 -0.54
CA GLU A 98 -10.03 16.06 -0.62
C GLU A 98 -9.59 14.65 -1.04
N ILE A 99 -10.24 13.63 -0.49
CA ILE A 99 -9.95 12.22 -0.79
C ILE A 99 -10.32 11.92 -2.25
N VAL A 100 -11.54 12.29 -2.66
CA VAL A 100 -12.03 12.05 -4.02
C VAL A 100 -11.18 12.79 -5.06
N GLU A 101 -10.81 14.04 -4.79
CA GLU A 101 -9.94 14.80 -5.69
C GLU A 101 -8.55 14.17 -5.82
N THR A 102 -8.00 13.64 -4.72
CA THR A 102 -6.74 12.89 -4.76
C THR A 102 -6.88 11.65 -5.64
N LEU A 103 -7.95 10.87 -5.48
CA LEU A 103 -8.19 9.64 -6.24
C LEU A 103 -8.31 9.90 -7.75
N ARG A 104 -8.89 11.03 -8.17
CA ARG A 104 -8.98 11.42 -9.59
C ARG A 104 -7.61 11.63 -10.24
N GLY A 105 -6.60 12.02 -9.45
CA GLY A 105 -5.24 12.30 -9.91
C GLY A 105 -4.30 11.09 -9.91
N VAL A 106 -4.76 9.90 -9.47
CA VAL A 106 -3.89 8.73 -9.33
C VAL A 106 -3.44 8.20 -10.70
N LYS A 107 -2.16 7.83 -10.80
CA LYS A 107 -1.60 7.19 -11.99
C LYS A 107 -2.25 5.81 -12.20
N ARG A 108 -2.67 5.54 -13.43
CA ARG A 108 -3.31 4.25 -13.81
C ARG A 108 -2.32 3.17 -14.24
N GLU A 109 -1.09 3.58 -14.55
CA GLU A 109 -0.02 2.70 -15.03
C GLU A 109 1.32 3.07 -14.40
N LEU A 110 2.16 2.05 -14.22
CA LEU A 110 3.52 2.16 -13.70
C LEU A 110 4.43 1.25 -14.52
N THR A 111 5.47 1.83 -15.14
CA THR A 111 6.55 1.04 -15.76
C THR A 111 7.56 0.66 -14.68
N LEU A 112 7.79 -0.65 -14.54
CA LEU A 112 8.76 -1.25 -13.64
C LEU A 112 9.90 -1.85 -14.47
N GLY A 113 11.14 -1.75 -13.99
CA GLY A 113 12.32 -2.23 -14.70
C GLY A 113 12.80 -1.30 -15.82
N GLU A 114 13.82 -1.75 -16.55
CA GLU A 114 14.52 -0.97 -17.58
C GLU A 114 14.83 -1.84 -18.81
N GLY A 115 15.07 -1.22 -19.96
CA GLY A 115 15.49 -1.93 -21.17
C GLY A 115 14.50 -3.00 -21.63
N SER A 116 15.02 -4.18 -21.98
CA SER A 116 14.22 -5.35 -22.38
C SER A 116 13.38 -5.95 -21.25
N ASP A 117 13.72 -5.62 -20.00
CA ASP A 117 13.08 -6.17 -18.80
C ASP A 117 11.99 -5.25 -18.27
N ALA A 118 11.77 -4.08 -18.89
CA ALA A 118 10.70 -3.18 -18.51
C ALA A 118 9.32 -3.83 -18.72
N ARG A 119 8.44 -3.71 -17.73
CA ARG A 119 7.05 -4.19 -17.75
C ARG A 119 6.09 -3.09 -17.28
N VAL A 120 4.90 -3.04 -17.86
CA VAL A 120 3.86 -2.08 -17.47
C VAL A 120 2.86 -2.74 -16.55
N LEU A 121 2.86 -2.32 -15.28
CA LEU A 121 1.80 -2.59 -14.32
C LEU A 121 0.64 -1.63 -14.58
N SER A 122 -0.57 -2.17 -14.75
CA SER A 122 -1.78 -1.38 -15.00
C SER A 122 -2.98 -2.00 -14.31
N ALA A 123 -4.03 -1.21 -14.10
CA ALA A 123 -5.31 -1.71 -13.61
C ALA A 123 -5.90 -2.80 -14.52
N ARG A 124 -6.67 -3.70 -13.91
CA ARG A 124 -7.48 -4.73 -14.58
C ARG A 124 -8.93 -4.55 -14.17
N GLU A 125 -9.83 -4.73 -15.11
CA GLU A 125 -11.27 -4.74 -14.86
C GLU A 125 -11.75 -6.13 -14.43
N PRO A 126 -12.88 -6.24 -13.71
CA PRO A 126 -13.55 -7.51 -13.47
C PRO A 126 -13.75 -8.30 -14.77
N GLY A 127 -13.46 -9.61 -14.73
CA GLY A 127 -13.54 -10.49 -15.90
C GLY A 127 -12.44 -10.29 -16.96
N SER A 128 -11.46 -9.41 -16.73
CA SER A 128 -10.37 -9.18 -17.69
C SER A 128 -9.56 -10.46 -17.99
N ARG A 129 -9.46 -10.80 -19.29
CA ARG A 129 -8.62 -11.89 -19.80
C ARG A 129 -7.13 -11.56 -19.83
N ARG A 130 -6.74 -10.30 -19.56
CA ARG A 130 -5.33 -9.93 -19.44
C ARG A 130 -4.76 -10.63 -18.21
N ARG A 131 -3.62 -11.31 -18.38
CA ARG A 131 -2.92 -11.96 -17.27
C ARG A 131 -2.58 -10.94 -16.17
N PRO A 132 -2.63 -11.33 -14.89
CA PRO A 132 -2.15 -10.47 -13.82
C PRO A 132 -0.66 -10.16 -13.98
N PHE A 133 -0.23 -9.03 -13.43
CA PHE A 133 1.19 -8.74 -13.29
C PHE A 133 1.76 -9.62 -12.17
N VAL A 134 2.80 -10.39 -12.46
CA VAL A 134 3.32 -11.40 -11.53
C VAL A 134 4.60 -10.90 -10.87
N PHE A 135 4.52 -10.68 -9.55
CA PHE A 135 5.71 -10.50 -8.72
C PHE A 135 6.22 -11.87 -8.26
N GLY A 136 7.46 -12.19 -8.60
CA GLY A 136 8.14 -13.41 -8.17
C GLY A 136 9.13 -13.14 -7.06
N GLY A 137 9.22 -14.02 -6.07
CA GLY A 137 10.17 -13.88 -4.97
C GLY A 137 9.61 -14.38 -3.65
N TYR A 138 10.30 -14.02 -2.58
CA TYR A 138 9.96 -14.43 -1.22
C TYR A 138 9.10 -13.41 -0.46
N ALA A 139 8.61 -12.34 -1.11
CA ALA A 139 7.64 -11.39 -0.58
C ALA A 139 7.97 -10.93 0.86
N GLY A 140 9.17 -10.37 1.05
CA GLY A 140 9.63 -9.88 2.36
C GLY A 140 10.13 -10.95 3.35
N THR A 141 9.98 -12.25 3.09
CA THR A 141 10.42 -13.34 3.99
C THR A 141 11.93 -13.24 4.31
N PRO A 142 12.37 -13.48 5.55
CA PRO A 142 13.78 -13.51 5.91
C PRO A 142 14.58 -14.47 5.02
N THR A 143 15.55 -13.93 4.28
CA THR A 143 16.33 -14.65 3.26
C THR A 143 17.81 -14.72 3.65
N PRO A 144 18.52 -15.84 3.38
CA PRO A 144 19.97 -15.95 3.55
C PRO A 144 20.77 -14.99 2.64
N GLU A 145 22.08 -14.87 2.88
CA GLU A 145 22.97 -14.04 2.04
C GLU A 145 23.15 -14.60 0.63
N GLU A 146 22.87 -15.88 0.45
CA GLU A 146 22.83 -16.58 -0.83
C GLU A 146 21.53 -16.30 -1.63
N PHE A 147 20.81 -15.22 -1.30
CA PHE A 147 19.53 -14.82 -1.90
C PHE A 147 19.54 -14.75 -3.44
N LYS A 148 20.72 -14.59 -4.05
CA LYS A 148 20.87 -14.51 -5.50
C LYS A 148 20.36 -15.77 -6.19
N TYR A 149 20.59 -16.95 -5.62
CA TYR A 149 20.12 -18.20 -6.22
C TYR A 149 18.59 -18.29 -6.20
N SER A 150 17.96 -17.90 -5.08
CA SER A 150 16.50 -17.85 -5.03
C SER A 150 15.95 -16.75 -5.95
N ALA A 151 16.54 -15.56 -5.98
CA ALA A 151 16.12 -14.49 -6.88
C ALA A 151 16.21 -14.91 -8.36
N LEU A 152 17.31 -15.55 -8.76
CA LEU A 152 17.50 -16.07 -10.11
C LEU A 152 16.47 -17.14 -10.47
N SER A 153 16.09 -17.98 -9.52
CA SER A 153 15.06 -19.01 -9.76
C SER A 153 13.70 -18.43 -10.15
N TYR A 154 13.38 -17.20 -9.71
CA TYR A 154 12.18 -16.48 -10.16
C TYR A 154 12.45 -15.66 -11.42
N ALA A 155 13.62 -15.01 -11.51
CA ALA A 155 13.95 -14.12 -12.63
C ALA A 155 14.03 -14.85 -13.98
N GLN A 156 14.40 -16.13 -13.98
CA GLN A 156 14.45 -16.95 -15.18
C GLN A 156 13.07 -17.42 -15.68
N GLU A 157 12.02 -17.30 -14.86
CA GLU A 157 10.68 -17.78 -15.22
C GLU A 157 9.98 -16.79 -16.15
N PRO A 158 9.57 -17.20 -17.36
CA PRO A 158 9.01 -16.30 -18.37
C PRO A 158 7.68 -15.66 -17.97
N LEU A 159 7.01 -16.21 -16.94
CA LEU A 159 5.75 -15.68 -16.42
C LEU A 159 5.94 -14.56 -15.40
N VAL A 160 7.14 -14.43 -14.83
CA VAL A 160 7.46 -13.40 -13.81
C VAL A 160 7.74 -12.06 -14.49
N ASP A 161 7.06 -11.01 -14.02
CA ASP A 161 7.15 -9.66 -14.57
C ASP A 161 8.10 -8.75 -13.77
N ALA A 162 8.15 -8.91 -12.45
CA ALA A 162 9.07 -8.21 -11.57
C ALA A 162 9.41 -9.07 -10.35
N LEU A 163 10.43 -8.65 -9.61
CA LEU A 163 10.84 -9.33 -8.38
C LEU A 163 10.32 -8.58 -7.15
N ASP A 164 9.64 -9.31 -6.26
CA ASP A 164 9.36 -8.90 -4.88
C ASP A 164 10.03 -9.91 -3.94
N HIS A 165 11.28 -9.62 -3.57
CA HIS A 165 12.13 -10.59 -2.90
C HIS A 165 12.17 -10.41 -1.38
N GLY A 166 12.77 -11.40 -0.73
CA GLY A 166 12.83 -11.42 0.73
C GLY A 166 13.82 -10.45 1.34
N SER A 167 13.67 -10.22 2.65
CA SER A 167 14.55 -9.35 3.43
C SER A 167 15.82 -10.08 3.83
N LEU A 168 17.00 -9.52 3.56
CA LEU A 168 18.26 -10.11 3.98
C LEU A 168 18.34 -10.20 5.51
N SER A 169 18.43 -11.43 6.02
CA SER A 169 18.57 -11.71 7.45
C SER A 169 19.98 -11.38 7.97
N ARG A 170 20.98 -11.44 7.07
CA ARG A 170 22.37 -11.09 7.32
C ARG A 170 22.97 -10.38 6.10
N VAL A 171 23.97 -9.54 6.33
CA VAL A 171 24.79 -8.91 5.29
C VAL A 171 26.24 -8.91 5.77
N GLY A 172 27.14 -9.57 5.04
CA GLY A 172 28.55 -9.67 5.45
C GLY A 172 28.74 -10.42 6.77
N GLY A 173 27.91 -11.43 7.03
CA GLY A 173 27.88 -12.21 8.27
C GLY A 173 27.21 -11.49 9.45
N LEU A 174 26.81 -10.23 9.29
CA LEU A 174 26.19 -9.42 10.34
C LEU A 174 24.67 -9.50 10.26
N LYS A 175 24.01 -9.82 11.38
CA LYS A 175 22.54 -9.90 11.45
C LYS A 175 21.92 -8.52 11.18
N SER A 176 20.99 -8.46 10.23
CA SER A 176 20.19 -7.27 9.99
C SER A 176 19.31 -6.98 11.22
N ARG A 177 19.37 -5.75 11.74
CA ARG A 177 18.48 -5.25 12.79
C ARG A 177 17.75 -4.04 12.23
N GLY A 178 16.42 -3.99 12.40
CA GLY A 178 15.60 -2.88 11.91
C GLY A 178 16.22 -1.52 12.27
N GLY A 179 16.44 -0.68 11.26
CA GLY A 179 16.93 0.69 11.40
C GLY A 179 18.43 0.90 11.65
N ARG A 180 19.25 -0.15 11.85
CA ARG A 180 20.72 -0.03 12.01
C ARG A 180 21.44 -1.27 11.50
N LEU A 181 22.45 -1.10 10.63
CA LEU A 181 23.45 -2.15 10.39
C LEU A 181 24.06 -2.53 11.75
N ALA A 182 24.08 -3.83 12.07
CA ALA A 182 24.73 -4.30 13.28
C ALA A 182 26.20 -3.90 13.22
N ARG A 183 26.64 -3.05 14.15
CA ARG A 183 28.06 -2.69 14.25
C ARG A 183 28.88 -3.96 14.51
N PRO A 184 30.03 -4.16 13.85
CA PRO A 184 30.92 -5.25 14.20
C PRO A 184 31.27 -5.13 15.70
N ARG A 185 31.11 -6.21 16.45
CA ARG A 185 31.76 -6.30 17.77
C ARG A 185 33.25 -6.45 17.48
N LEU A 186 33.98 -5.34 17.54
CA LEU A 186 35.44 -5.39 17.63
C LEU A 186 35.77 -6.22 18.88
N ARG A 187 36.46 -7.34 18.67
CA ARG A 187 37.10 -8.11 19.74
C ARG A 187 38.42 -7.45 20.07
#